data_AF-A0A2X4U620-F1
#
_entry.id   AF-A0A2X4U620-F1
#
_cell.length_a   1.000
_cell.length_b   1.000
_cell.length_c   1.000
_cell.angle_alpha   90.00
_cell.angle_beta   90.00
_cell.angle_gamma   90.00
#
_symmetry.space_group_name_H-M   'P 1'
#
loop_
_entity.id
_entity.type
_entity.pdbx_description
1 polymer ?
#
loop_
_entity_poly.entity_id
_entity_poly.type
_entity_poly.pdbx_seq_one_letter_code
_entity_poly.pdbx_strand_id
1 'polypeptide(L)'
;MWAHLLLVAVSSLIAVAIGVAAGIGVTRRAGKEFRSLVETLVAVGQTFPPVAVLAVAVPVMGFSEQPAIIALVLYGLLPILQGTLAGIESVPSATREIAQGVGMNARQILWRVELPLAAPVIVAGIRTSVIINIGTAAIASTVGTKTLGSPIIIGLSGFNTAYVIQGAAVVALLAIITDMLFERWVRYLTAWRQQTPADPSVG
;
A
#
# COMPACT_ATOMS: atom_id res chain seq x y z
N MET A 1 5.89 -17.85 -10.66
CA MET A 1 4.64 -17.06 -10.72
C MET A 1 3.89 -17.11 -9.39
N TRP A 2 3.31 -18.26 -9.00
CA TRP A 2 2.46 -18.35 -7.79
C TRP A 2 3.13 -17.88 -6.48
N ALA A 3 4.37 -18.32 -6.21
CA ALA A 3 5.10 -17.91 -5.01
C ALA A 3 5.31 -16.38 -4.92
N HIS A 4 5.56 -15.72 -6.06
CA HIS A 4 5.69 -14.26 -6.10
C HIS A 4 4.36 -13.56 -5.80
N LEU A 5 3.26 -14.05 -6.40
CA LEU A 5 1.93 -13.50 -6.14
C LEU A 5 1.54 -13.68 -4.67
N LEU A 6 1.81 -14.83 -4.08
CA LEU A 6 1.52 -15.11 -2.67
C LEU A 6 2.36 -14.21 -1.75
N LEU A 7 3.66 -14.08 -2.02
CA LEU A 7 4.56 -13.21 -1.26
C LEU A 7 4.08 -11.75 -1.28
N VAL A 8 3.74 -11.23 -2.47
CA VAL A 8 3.20 -9.87 -2.62
C VAL A 8 1.85 -9.75 -1.92
N ALA A 9 0.93 -10.69 -2.12
CA ALA A 9 -0.41 -10.63 -1.51
C ALA A 9 -0.35 -10.66 0.02
N VAL A 10 0.44 -11.56 0.62
CA VAL A 10 0.59 -11.68 2.07
C VAL A 10 1.25 -10.43 2.66
N SER A 11 2.38 -9.99 2.09
CA SER A 11 3.08 -8.79 2.57
C SER A 11 2.23 -7.52 2.42
N SER A 12 1.55 -7.35 1.29
CA SER A 12 0.63 -6.23 1.10
C SER A 12 -0.58 -6.30 2.02
N LEU A 13 -1.17 -7.47 2.29
CA LEU A 13 -2.29 -7.59 3.22
C LEU A 13 -1.88 -7.18 4.65
N ILE A 14 -0.69 -7.61 5.09
CA ILE A 14 -0.13 -7.22 6.39
C ILE A 14 0.13 -5.70 6.42
N ALA A 15 0.75 -5.15 5.37
CA ALA A 15 1.02 -3.72 5.26
C ALA A 15 -0.27 -2.88 5.25
N VAL A 16 -1.32 -3.36 4.57
CA VAL A 16 -2.66 -2.74 4.55
C VAL A 16 -3.26 -2.74 5.95
N ALA A 17 -3.27 -3.90 6.62
CA ALA A 17 -3.81 -4.01 7.96
C ALA A 17 -3.11 -3.04 8.94
N ILE A 18 -1.78 -3.02 8.94
CA ILE A 18 -0.98 -2.15 9.81
C ILE A 18 -1.14 -0.67 9.43
N GLY A 19 -0.94 -0.33 8.16
CA GLY A 19 -0.94 1.06 7.68
C GLY A 19 -2.31 1.72 7.81
N VAL A 20 -3.39 1.01 7.47
CA VAL A 20 -4.76 1.52 7.63
C VAL A 20 -5.12 1.64 9.11
N ALA A 21 -4.80 0.62 9.94
CA ALA A 21 -5.08 0.70 11.38
C ALA A 21 -4.31 1.84 12.06
N ALA A 22 -3.03 2.01 11.72
CA ALA A 22 -2.21 3.12 12.20
C ALA A 22 -2.77 4.47 11.76
N GLY A 23 -3.12 4.63 10.47
CA GLY A 23 -3.71 5.86 9.94
C GLY A 23 -5.06 6.21 10.57
N ILE A 24 -5.93 5.22 10.77
CA ILE A 24 -7.19 5.42 11.52
C ILE A 24 -6.89 5.80 12.96
N GLY A 25 -5.95 5.12 13.61
CA GLY A 25 -5.54 5.35 14.99
C GLY A 25 -5.09 6.79 15.24
N VAL A 26 -4.15 7.29 14.43
CA VAL A 26 -3.59 8.65 14.60
C VAL A 26 -4.55 9.76 14.15
N THR A 27 -5.59 9.46 13.37
CA THR A 27 -6.65 10.44 13.06
C THR A 27 -7.69 10.56 14.17
N ARG A 28 -7.77 9.60 15.11
CA ARG A 28 -8.64 9.71 16.28
C ARG A 28 -8.07 10.66 17.32
N ARG A 29 -8.94 11.26 18.13
CA ARG A 29 -8.58 12.23 19.20
C ARG A 29 -7.44 11.72 20.12
N ALA A 30 -7.46 10.44 20.50
CA ALA A 30 -6.45 9.84 21.36
C ALA A 30 -5.09 9.58 20.66
N GLY A 31 -5.08 9.46 19.33
CA GLY A 31 -3.88 9.14 18.55
C GLY A 31 -3.21 10.33 17.87
N LYS A 32 -3.86 11.51 17.84
CA LYS A 32 -3.37 12.70 17.11
C LYS A 32 -1.95 13.12 17.54
N GLU A 33 -1.63 13.03 18.82
CA GLU A 33 -0.30 13.37 19.35
C GLU A 33 0.81 12.46 18.80
N PHE A 34 0.46 11.22 18.44
CA PHE A 34 1.41 10.24 17.88
C PHE A 34 1.53 10.31 16.36
N ARG A 35 0.78 11.17 15.68
CA ARG A 35 0.79 11.25 14.21
C ARG A 35 2.20 11.45 13.65
N SER A 36 2.90 12.49 14.12
CA SER A 36 4.25 12.82 13.66
C SER A 36 5.24 11.67 13.92
N LEU A 37 5.11 11.00 15.08
CA LEU A 37 5.93 9.83 15.40
C LEU A 37 5.67 8.68 14.44
N VAL A 38 4.40 8.33 14.18
CA VAL A 38 4.02 7.24 13.26
C VAL A 38 4.47 7.53 11.84
N GLU A 39 4.24 8.75 11.34
CA GLU A 39 4.72 9.17 10.02
C GLU A 39 6.24 9.07 9.91
N THR A 40 6.97 9.52 10.94
CA THR A 40 8.44 9.43 10.98
C THR A 40 8.91 7.98 10.98
N LEU A 41 8.33 7.12 11.83
CA LEU A 41 8.70 5.71 11.91
C LEU A 41 8.47 4.98 10.58
N VAL A 42 7.34 5.24 9.93
CA VAL A 42 7.02 4.63 8.63
C VAL A 42 7.90 5.20 7.52
N ALA A 43 8.20 6.49 7.53
CA ALA A 43 9.13 7.10 6.57
C ALA A 43 10.55 6.52 6.72
N VAL A 44 11.05 6.39 7.94
CA VAL A 44 12.34 5.73 8.24
C VAL A 44 12.31 4.27 7.76
N GLY A 45 11.21 3.55 7.98
CA GLY A 45 11.06 2.19 7.46
C GLY A 45 11.21 2.10 5.93
N GLN A 46 10.72 3.10 5.19
CA GLN A 46 10.83 3.14 3.73
C GLN A 46 12.21 3.61 3.24
N THR A 47 12.97 4.37 4.03
CA THR A 47 14.34 4.77 3.65
C THR A 47 15.35 3.65 3.79
N PHE A 48 15.05 2.63 4.60
CA PHE A 48 15.84 1.40 4.65
C PHE A 48 15.64 0.59 3.35
N PRO A 49 16.68 0.46 2.50
CA PRO A 49 16.51 -0.26 1.24
C PRO A 49 16.17 -1.73 1.52
N PRO A 50 15.26 -2.35 0.74
CA PRO A 50 14.84 -3.73 0.95
C PRO A 50 16.01 -4.73 1.03
N VAL A 51 17.07 -4.53 0.24
CA VAL A 51 18.30 -5.33 0.30
C VAL A 51 18.96 -5.27 1.68
N ALA A 52 19.01 -4.09 2.33
CA ALA A 52 19.62 -3.96 3.65
C ALA A 52 18.78 -4.66 4.72
N VAL A 53 17.44 -4.56 4.64
CA VAL A 53 16.54 -5.31 5.54
C VAL A 53 16.79 -6.81 5.40
N LEU A 54 16.89 -7.31 4.16
CA LEU A 54 17.21 -8.72 3.89
C LEU A 54 18.58 -9.12 4.45
N ALA A 55 19.61 -8.30 4.25
CA ALA A 55 20.97 -8.57 4.72
C ALA A 55 21.05 -8.71 6.25
N VAL A 56 20.22 -7.96 6.99
CA VAL A 56 20.16 -8.03 8.46
C VAL A 56 19.24 -9.16 8.94
N ALA A 57 18.09 -9.36 8.30
CA ALA A 57 17.09 -10.32 8.75
C ALA A 57 17.48 -11.78 8.48
N VAL A 58 18.14 -12.07 7.34
CA VAL A 58 18.48 -13.45 6.96
C VAL A 58 19.44 -14.15 7.93
N PRO A 59 20.53 -13.53 8.43
CA PRO A 59 21.39 -14.17 9.43
C PRO A 59 20.67 -14.54 10.74
N VAL A 60 19.63 -13.78 11.10
CA VAL A 60 18.88 -13.97 12.36
C VAL A 60 17.73 -14.96 12.19
N MET A 61 17.04 -14.93 11.06
CA MET A 61 15.80 -15.69 10.80
C MET A 61 16.00 -16.90 9.88
N GLY A 62 17.17 -17.00 9.24
CA GLY A 62 17.47 -17.99 8.22
C GLY A 62 16.89 -17.65 6.84
N PHE A 63 17.24 -18.48 5.86
CA PHE A 63 16.73 -18.37 4.48
C PHE A 63 15.27 -18.83 4.41
N SER A 64 14.36 -17.88 4.23
CA SER A 64 12.92 -18.15 4.08
C SER A 64 12.20 -16.96 3.42
N GLU A 65 10.89 -17.08 3.24
CA GLU A 65 10.03 -15.98 2.79
C GLU A 65 9.86 -14.88 3.86
N GLN A 66 10.13 -15.17 5.14
CA GLN A 66 9.83 -14.26 6.25
C GLN A 66 10.65 -12.95 6.20
N PRO A 67 11.99 -12.96 6.00
CA PRO A 67 12.76 -11.73 5.77
C PRO A 67 12.22 -10.87 4.63
N ALA A 68 11.78 -11.51 3.54
CA ALA A 68 11.20 -10.82 2.40
C ALA A 68 9.85 -10.19 2.74
N ILE A 69 8.99 -10.89 3.48
CA ILE A 69 7.72 -10.32 3.96
C ILE A 69 7.98 -9.08 4.81
N ILE A 70 8.93 -9.12 5.74
CA ILE A 70 9.27 -7.98 6.60
C ILE A 70 9.73 -6.79 5.76
N ALA A 71 10.67 -7.00 4.83
CA ALA A 71 11.16 -5.95 3.94
C ALA A 71 10.04 -5.32 3.10
N LEU A 72 9.16 -6.15 2.54
CA LEU A 72 8.02 -5.70 1.71
C LEU A 72 6.95 -4.99 2.55
N VAL A 73 6.70 -5.42 3.78
CA VAL A 73 5.78 -4.72 4.69
C VAL A 73 6.32 -3.34 5.01
N LEU A 74 7.57 -3.24 5.49
CA LEU A 74 8.18 -1.96 5.86
C LEU A 74 8.18 -0.97 4.70
N TYR A 75 8.56 -1.43 3.51
CA TYR A 75 8.65 -0.58 2.32
C TYR A 75 7.27 -0.13 1.79
N GLY A 76 6.25 -0.99 1.95
CA GLY A 76 4.88 -0.74 1.52
C GLY A 76 4.02 0.07 2.51
N LEU A 77 4.47 0.31 3.75
CA LEU A 77 3.67 0.98 4.77
C LEU A 77 3.40 2.46 4.46
N LEU A 78 4.38 3.21 3.93
CA LEU A 78 4.26 4.66 3.79
C LEU A 78 3.12 5.08 2.84
N PRO A 79 3.01 4.54 1.61
CA PRO A 79 1.93 4.92 0.70
C PRO A 79 0.54 4.59 1.26
N ILE A 80 0.42 3.49 2.01
CA ILE A 80 -0.84 3.07 2.65
C ILE A 80 -1.21 4.03 3.78
N LEU A 81 -0.25 4.36 4.64
CA LEU A 81 -0.45 5.31 5.74
C LEU A 81 -0.86 6.67 5.17
N GLN A 82 -0.10 7.21 4.21
CA GLN A 82 -0.38 8.50 3.58
C GLN A 82 -1.74 8.52 2.88
N GLY A 83 -2.07 7.47 2.12
CA GLY A 83 -3.39 7.33 1.49
C GLY A 83 -4.53 7.26 2.52
N THR A 84 -4.28 6.65 3.67
CA THR A 84 -5.27 6.59 4.77
C THR A 84 -5.48 7.94 5.43
N LEU A 85 -4.40 8.64 5.75
CA LEU A 85 -4.47 9.99 6.34
C LEU A 85 -5.16 10.96 5.39
N ALA A 86 -4.68 11.04 4.14
CA ALA A 86 -5.26 11.90 3.11
C ALA A 86 -6.73 11.55 2.85
N GLY A 87 -7.07 10.26 2.81
CA GLY A 87 -8.45 9.82 2.60
C GLY A 87 -9.39 10.27 3.71
N ILE A 88 -9.01 10.05 4.98
CA ILE A 88 -9.82 10.47 6.13
C ILE A 88 -9.93 12.00 6.18
N GLU A 89 -8.83 12.71 5.94
CA GLU A 89 -8.78 14.18 5.96
C GLU A 89 -9.58 14.82 4.81
N SER A 90 -9.73 14.13 3.68
CA SER A 90 -10.55 14.61 2.56
C SER A 90 -12.06 14.61 2.82
N VAL A 91 -12.51 14.01 3.94
CA VAL A 91 -13.92 13.97 4.33
C VAL A 91 -14.33 15.32 4.90
N PRO A 92 -15.31 16.05 4.29
CA PRO A 92 -15.70 17.39 4.75
C PRO A 92 -16.16 17.40 6.21
N SER A 93 -15.76 18.44 6.97
CA SER A 93 -16.20 18.62 8.36
C SER A 93 -17.72 18.72 8.49
N ALA A 94 -18.37 19.43 7.57
CA ALA A 94 -19.83 19.56 7.51
C ALA A 94 -20.53 18.20 7.44
N THR A 95 -19.98 17.23 6.68
CA THR A 95 -20.54 15.86 6.63
C THR A 95 -20.44 15.16 7.98
N ARG A 96 -19.36 15.39 8.73
CA ARG A 96 -19.19 14.83 10.08
C ARG A 96 -20.13 15.51 11.08
N GLU A 97 -20.31 16.82 10.99
CA GLU A 97 -21.24 17.59 11.84
C GLU A 97 -22.69 17.17 11.62
N ILE A 98 -23.11 16.97 10.36
CA ILE A 98 -24.44 16.43 10.02
C ILE A 98 -24.62 15.03 10.63
N ALA A 99 -23.62 14.15 10.49
CA ALA A 99 -23.69 12.81 11.06
C ALA A 99 -23.80 12.83 12.60
N GLN A 100 -23.12 13.77 13.26
CA GLN A 100 -23.28 14.00 14.70
C GLN A 100 -24.67 14.54 15.05
N GLY A 101 -25.20 15.48 14.25
CA GLY A 101 -26.51 16.10 14.45
C GLY A 101 -27.68 15.11 14.37
N VAL A 102 -27.54 14.03 13.59
CA VAL A 102 -28.52 12.93 13.54
C VAL A 102 -28.28 11.84 14.60
N GLY A 103 -27.37 12.06 15.53
CA GLY A 103 -27.12 11.19 16.69
C GLY A 103 -26.11 10.05 16.46
N MET A 104 -25.30 10.08 15.39
CA MET A 104 -24.26 9.05 15.21
C MET A 104 -23.11 9.22 16.21
N ASN A 105 -22.69 8.13 16.82
CA ASN A 105 -21.47 8.11 17.64
C ASN A 105 -20.19 8.05 16.78
N ALA A 106 -19.03 8.31 17.39
CA ALA A 106 -17.75 8.38 16.68
C ALA A 106 -17.39 7.10 15.88
N ARG A 107 -17.79 5.92 16.38
CA ARG A 107 -17.56 4.64 15.67
C ARG A 107 -18.48 4.51 14.47
N GLN A 108 -19.75 4.90 14.60
CA GLN A 108 -20.70 4.93 13.48
C GLN A 108 -20.25 5.91 12.40
N ILE A 109 -19.80 7.11 12.79
CA ILE A 109 -19.26 8.11 11.85
C ILE A 109 -18.05 7.54 11.11
N LEU A 110 -17.11 6.90 11.81
CA LEU A 110 -15.94 6.27 11.18
C LEU A 110 -16.36 5.23 10.12
N TRP A 111 -17.16 4.24 10.50
CA TRP A 111 -17.45 3.10 9.65
C TRP A 111 -18.50 3.37 8.56
N ARG A 112 -19.42 4.32 8.79
CA ARG A 112 -20.54 4.60 7.88
C ARG A 112 -20.38 5.88 7.06
N VAL A 113 -19.49 6.78 7.47
CA VAL A 113 -19.29 8.08 6.81
C VAL A 113 -17.85 8.24 6.36
N GLU A 114 -16.90 8.24 7.29
CA GLU A 114 -15.51 8.54 6.96
C GLU A 114 -14.87 7.47 6.06
N LEU A 115 -14.92 6.18 6.45
CA LEU A 115 -14.27 5.12 5.68
C LEU A 115 -14.86 4.94 4.28
N PRO A 116 -16.20 4.95 4.07
CA PRO A 116 -16.75 4.89 2.73
C PRO A 116 -16.35 6.08 1.84
N LEU A 117 -16.34 7.30 2.39
CA LEU A 117 -15.95 8.51 1.64
C LEU A 117 -14.44 8.60 1.39
N ALA A 118 -13.63 8.08 2.32
CA ALA A 118 -12.17 8.01 2.23
C ALA A 118 -11.68 6.85 1.36
N ALA A 119 -12.50 5.81 1.15
CA ALA A 119 -12.11 4.55 0.51
C ALA A 119 -11.38 4.73 -0.84
N PRO A 120 -11.80 5.61 -1.77
CA PRO A 120 -11.09 5.78 -3.04
C PRO A 120 -9.64 6.23 -2.86
N VAL A 121 -9.38 7.10 -1.89
CA VAL A 121 -8.04 7.63 -1.60
C VAL A 121 -7.20 6.59 -0.84
N ILE A 122 -7.80 5.87 0.11
CA ILE A 122 -7.15 4.74 0.80
C ILE A 122 -6.70 3.71 -0.24
N VAL A 123 -7.61 3.30 -1.13
CA VAL A 123 -7.33 2.31 -2.18
C VAL A 123 -6.26 2.81 -3.15
N ALA A 124 -6.19 4.11 -3.45
CA ALA A 124 -5.10 4.67 -4.23
C ALA A 124 -3.74 4.53 -3.52
N GLY A 125 -3.68 4.74 -2.20
CA GLY A 125 -2.47 4.46 -1.41
C GLY A 125 -2.08 2.98 -1.41
N ILE A 126 -3.07 2.08 -1.30
CA ILE A 126 -2.87 0.62 -1.39
C ILE A 126 -2.35 0.23 -2.79
N ARG A 127 -2.93 0.77 -3.87
CA ARG A 127 -2.48 0.59 -5.25
C ARG A 127 -0.99 0.89 -5.37
N THR A 128 -0.57 2.09 -4.96
CA THR A 128 0.84 2.52 -5.02
C THR A 128 1.75 1.56 -4.26
N SER A 129 1.35 1.16 -3.04
CA SER A 129 2.11 0.21 -2.23
C SER A 129 2.25 -1.17 -2.87
N VAL A 130 1.17 -1.72 -3.43
CA VAL A 130 1.19 -3.03 -4.10
C VAL A 130 2.10 -3.02 -5.33
N ILE A 131 2.04 -1.97 -6.16
CA ILE A 131 2.88 -1.85 -7.36
C ILE A 131 4.36 -1.80 -6.98
N ILE A 132 4.69 -1.02 -5.96
CA ILE A 132 6.03 -0.97 -5.38
C ILE A 132 6.45 -2.37 -4.89
N ASN A 133 5.58 -3.06 -4.14
CA ASN A 133 5.88 -4.40 -3.62
C ASN A 133 6.10 -5.45 -4.72
N ILE A 134 5.40 -5.39 -5.86
CA ILE A 134 5.63 -6.31 -6.99
C ILE A 134 7.07 -6.18 -7.49
N GLY A 135 7.53 -4.95 -7.72
CA GLY A 135 8.90 -4.68 -8.14
C GLY A 135 9.91 -5.11 -7.06
N THR A 136 9.70 -4.67 -5.82
CA THR A 136 10.61 -4.97 -4.71
C THR A 136 10.69 -6.47 -4.39
N ALA A 137 9.62 -7.24 -4.57
CA ALA A 137 9.61 -8.69 -4.33
C ALA A 137 10.53 -9.44 -5.31
N ALA A 138 10.91 -8.86 -6.44
CA ALA A 138 11.93 -9.43 -7.30
C ALA A 138 13.30 -9.52 -6.58
N ILE A 139 13.61 -8.55 -5.73
CA ILE A 139 14.86 -8.48 -4.96
C ILE A 139 14.99 -9.67 -4.00
N ALA A 140 13.90 -10.20 -3.45
CA ALA A 140 13.96 -11.35 -2.54
C ALA A 140 14.60 -12.61 -3.15
N SER A 141 14.71 -12.69 -4.48
CA SER A 141 15.49 -13.75 -5.15
C SER A 141 16.98 -13.72 -4.81
N THR A 142 17.54 -12.58 -4.39
CA THR A 142 18.96 -12.48 -3.99
C THR A 142 19.26 -13.29 -2.74
N VAL A 143 18.26 -13.54 -1.89
CA VAL A 143 18.36 -14.35 -0.67
C VAL A 143 17.70 -15.71 -0.86
N GLY A 144 17.63 -16.21 -2.10
CA GLY A 144 17.14 -17.57 -2.40
C GLY A 144 15.62 -17.74 -2.34
N THR A 145 14.84 -16.67 -2.16
CA THR A 145 13.37 -16.76 -2.23
C THR A 145 12.92 -16.96 -3.67
N LYS A 146 12.01 -17.91 -3.92
CA LYS A 146 11.47 -18.14 -5.26
C LYS A 146 10.52 -17.00 -5.65
N THR A 147 10.95 -16.11 -6.53
CA THR A 147 10.12 -15.00 -7.02
C THR A 147 10.20 -14.86 -8.53
N LEU A 148 9.41 -13.97 -9.13
CA LEU A 148 9.57 -13.64 -10.55
C LEU A 148 10.90 -12.92 -10.86
N GLY A 149 11.64 -12.51 -9.82
CA GLY A 149 12.98 -11.95 -9.96
C GLY A 149 14.08 -13.00 -10.17
N SER A 150 13.80 -14.31 -10.05
CA SER A 150 14.86 -15.32 -10.14
C SER A 150 15.61 -15.31 -11.48
N PRO A 151 14.97 -15.15 -12.65
CA PRO A 151 15.69 -14.97 -13.92
C PRO A 151 16.60 -13.74 -13.96
N ILE A 152 16.21 -12.65 -13.26
CA ILE A 152 17.01 -11.43 -13.15
C ILE A 152 18.33 -11.73 -12.42
N ILE A 153 18.23 -12.39 -11.27
CA ILE A 153 19.41 -12.72 -10.45
C ILE A 153 20.32 -13.73 -11.15
N ILE A 154 19.75 -14.79 -11.74
CA ILE A 154 20.51 -15.80 -12.48
C ILE A 154 21.19 -15.17 -13.71
N GLY A 155 20.46 -14.32 -14.45
CA GLY A 155 20.99 -13.62 -15.61
C GLY A 155 22.14 -12.69 -15.24
N LEU A 156 22.05 -11.98 -14.12
CA LEU A 156 23.12 -11.12 -13.61
C LEU A 156 24.37 -11.94 -13.23
N SER A 157 24.20 -13.07 -12.53
CA SER A 157 25.31 -13.96 -12.18
C SER A 157 25.98 -14.60 -13.40
N GLY A 158 25.22 -14.87 -14.46
CA GLY A 158 25.71 -15.47 -15.70
C GLY A 158 26.09 -14.45 -16.79
N PHE A 159 26.12 -13.15 -16.48
CA PHE A 159 26.32 -12.07 -17.47
C PHE A 159 25.43 -12.18 -18.72
N ASN A 160 24.23 -12.73 -18.55
CA ASN A 160 23.26 -12.94 -19.62
C ASN A 160 22.17 -11.87 -19.57
N THR A 161 22.41 -10.77 -20.30
CA THR A 161 21.49 -9.63 -20.38
C THR A 161 20.12 -10.02 -20.93
N ALA A 162 20.05 -10.95 -21.88
CA ALA A 162 18.76 -11.40 -22.43
C ALA A 162 17.88 -12.04 -21.35
N TYR A 163 18.48 -12.84 -20.46
CA TYR A 163 17.76 -13.48 -19.36
C TYR A 163 17.35 -12.48 -18.26
N VAL A 164 18.17 -11.46 -18.01
CA VAL A 164 17.82 -10.32 -17.14
C VAL A 164 16.59 -9.60 -17.68
N ILE A 165 16.60 -9.23 -18.96
CA ILE A 165 15.49 -8.52 -19.61
C ILE A 165 14.22 -9.37 -19.60
N GLN A 166 14.33 -10.68 -19.85
CA GLN A 166 13.19 -11.59 -19.79
C GLN A 166 12.51 -11.58 -18.41
N GLY A 167 13.30 -11.68 -17.33
CA GLY A 167 12.77 -11.61 -15.97
C GLY A 167 12.13 -10.26 -15.66
N ALA A 168 12.83 -9.17 -16.00
CA ALA A 168 12.35 -7.80 -15.78
C ALA A 168 11.03 -7.53 -16.53
N ALA A 169 10.91 -7.98 -17.78
CA ALA A 169 9.70 -7.81 -18.58
C ALA A 169 8.48 -8.50 -17.93
N VAL A 170 8.64 -9.71 -17.41
CA VAL A 170 7.54 -10.43 -16.75
C VAL A 170 7.10 -9.72 -15.46
N VAL A 171 8.04 -9.24 -14.64
CA VAL A 171 7.73 -8.47 -13.43
C VAL A 171 7.03 -7.15 -13.79
N ALA A 172 7.53 -6.43 -14.80
CA ALA A 172 6.94 -5.16 -15.26
C ALA A 172 5.52 -5.34 -15.79
N LEU A 173 5.28 -6.38 -16.62
CA LEU A 173 3.95 -6.70 -17.12
C LEU A 173 2.97 -6.99 -15.99
N LEU A 174 3.39 -7.76 -14.97
CA LEU A 174 2.56 -8.02 -13.80
C LEU A 174 2.21 -6.72 -13.05
N ALA A 175 3.19 -5.83 -12.86
CA ALA A 175 2.98 -4.54 -12.20
C ALA A 175 1.97 -3.67 -12.99
N ILE A 176 2.12 -3.57 -14.31
CA ILE A 176 1.22 -2.81 -15.19
C ILE A 176 -0.21 -3.38 -15.16
N ILE A 177 -0.36 -4.70 -15.30
CA ILE A 177 -1.68 -5.33 -15.24
C ILE A 177 -2.35 -5.07 -13.89
N THR A 178 -1.58 -5.21 -12.80
CA THR A 178 -2.09 -4.95 -11.45
C THR A 178 -2.51 -3.48 -11.29
N ASP A 179 -1.69 -2.55 -11.78
CA ASP A 179 -1.97 -1.11 -11.77
C ASP A 179 -3.29 -0.78 -12.50
N MET A 180 -3.49 -1.33 -13.70
CA MET A 180 -4.71 -1.15 -14.48
C MET A 180 -5.96 -1.71 -13.77
N LEU A 181 -5.83 -2.86 -13.09
CA LEU A 181 -6.92 -3.44 -12.31
C LEU A 181 -7.32 -2.52 -11.15
N PHE A 182 -6.35 -2.03 -10.38
CA PHE A 182 -6.60 -1.08 -9.30
C PHE A 182 -7.19 0.24 -9.81
N GLU A 183 -6.72 0.77 -10.92
CA GLU A 183 -7.27 2.00 -11.50
C GLU A 183 -8.75 1.83 -11.85
N ARG A 184 -9.09 0.70 -12.46
CA ARG A 184 -10.48 0.37 -12.77
C ARG A 184 -11.31 0.25 -11.49
N TRP A 185 -10.79 -0.37 -10.44
CA TRP A 185 -11.46 -0.47 -9.13
C TRP A 185 -11.70 0.90 -8.50
N VAL A 186 -10.70 1.79 -8.49
CA VAL A 186 -10.83 3.16 -7.96
C VAL A 186 -11.90 3.94 -8.72
N ARG A 187 -11.93 3.84 -10.06
CA ARG A 187 -12.97 4.49 -10.88
C ARG A 187 -14.38 4.03 -10.53
N TYR A 188 -14.58 2.74 -10.26
CA TYR A 188 -15.87 2.23 -9.81
C TYR A 188 -16.30 2.81 -8.45
N LEU A 189 -15.35 3.04 -7.54
CA LEU A 189 -15.64 3.65 -6.24
C LEU A 189 -15.95 5.15 -6.36
N THR A 190 -15.34 5.87 -7.30
CA THR A 190 -15.55 7.32 -7.48
C THR A 190 -16.71 7.70 -8.40
N ALA A 191 -17.28 6.75 -9.15
CA ALA A 191 -18.36 6.98 -10.12
C ALA A 191 -19.60 7.68 -9.53
N TRP A 192 -19.85 7.52 -8.23
CA TRP A 192 -20.98 8.13 -7.51
C TRP A 192 -20.75 9.60 -7.14
N ARG A 193 -19.48 10.05 -7.08
CA ARG A 193 -19.11 11.42 -6.65
C ARG A 193 -19.21 12.46 -7.77
N GLN A 194 -19.27 12.02 -9.03
CA GLN A 194 -19.33 12.88 -10.22
C GLN A 194 -20.76 13.21 -10.67
N GLN A 195 -21.79 12.71 -9.96
CA GLN A 195 -23.20 12.82 -10.38
C GLN A 195 -23.98 13.97 -9.73
N THR A 196 -23.33 14.91 -9.03
CA THR A 196 -24.01 16.13 -8.55
C THR A 196 -23.78 17.27 -9.56
N PRO A 197 -24.76 17.65 -10.39
CA PRO A 197 -24.62 18.79 -11.29
C PRO A 197 -24.45 20.07 -10.47
N ALA A 198 -23.54 20.94 -10.87
CA ALA A 198 -23.52 22.33 -10.39
C ALA A 198 -24.83 22.98 -10.84
N ASP A 199 -25.63 23.46 -9.88
CA ASP A 199 -26.85 24.21 -10.17
C ASP A 199 -26.49 25.52 -10.90
N PRO A 200 -26.90 25.72 -12.16
CA PRO A 200 -26.60 26.95 -12.91
C PRO A 200 -27.43 28.16 -12.46
N SER A 201 -28.34 28.02 -11.49
CA SER A 201 -29.37 29.05 -11.20
C SER A 201 -28.96 30.15 -10.19
N VAL A 202 -27.68 30.28 -9.86
CA VAL A 202 -27.17 31.35 -8.94
C VAL A 202 -26.36 32.42 -9.70
N GLY A 203 -26.76 32.76 -10.93
CA GLY A 203 -26.15 33.79 -11.77
C GLY A 203 -27.08 34.98 -12.03
#